data_AF-A0A944HFA9-F1
#
_entry.id   AF-A0A944HFA9-F1
#
_cell.length_a   1.000
_cell.length_b   1.000
_cell.length_c   1.000
_cell.angle_alpha   90.00
_cell.angle_beta   90.00
_cell.angle_gamma   90.00
#
_symmetry.space_group_name_H-M   'P 1'
#
loop_
_entity.id
_entity.type
_entity.pdbx_description
1 polymer ?
#
loop_
_entity_poly.entity_id
_entity_poly.type
_entity_poly.pdbx_seq_one_letter_code
_entity_poly.pdbx_strand_id
1 'polypeptide(L)'
;MRDFDFDAWSNLARRSPAAFFRARERVIGRMIDGHPPAQAARLRELQVQIDSVRALAGSPMKATLELTGMIEDRLAALRARVRALQRNASELEALRLNLLKGQRNAPDGDSWR
;
A
#
# COMPACT_ATOMS: atom_id res chain seq x y z
N MET A 1 -9.02 4.63 18.53
CA MET A 1 -10.17 4.34 17.63
C MET A 1 -11.37 3.81 18.44
N ARG A 2 -11.70 4.42 19.59
CA ARG A 2 -12.77 3.90 20.47
C ARG A 2 -14.08 4.71 20.46
N ASP A 3 -14.16 5.82 19.73
CA ASP A 3 -15.37 6.68 19.73
C ASP A 3 -15.89 7.00 18.31
N PHE A 4 -15.87 6.02 17.38
CA PHE A 4 -16.58 6.20 16.11
C PHE A 4 -18.05 5.84 16.29
N ASP A 5 -18.91 6.86 16.37
CA ASP A 5 -20.35 6.70 16.49
C ASP A 5 -20.96 6.32 15.12
N PHE A 6 -21.06 5.01 14.86
CA PHE A 6 -21.65 4.51 13.60
C PHE A 6 -23.11 4.92 13.44
N ASP A 7 -23.88 4.94 14.52
CA ASP A 7 -25.32 5.21 14.48
C ASP A 7 -25.59 6.66 14.09
N ALA A 8 -24.82 7.62 14.62
CA ALA A 8 -24.91 9.01 14.22
C ALA A 8 -24.60 9.20 12.72
N TRP A 9 -23.58 8.53 12.20
CA TRP A 9 -23.21 8.62 10.78
C TRP A 9 -24.22 7.96 9.86
N SER A 10 -24.76 6.81 10.26
CA SER A 10 -25.83 6.12 9.54
C SER A 10 -27.10 6.97 9.49
N ASN A 11 -27.49 7.57 10.62
CA ASN A 11 -28.61 8.50 10.68
C ASN A 11 -28.37 9.75 9.82
N LEU A 12 -27.17 10.31 9.82
CA LEU A 12 -26.80 11.44 8.98
C LEU A 12 -26.91 11.11 7.48
N ALA A 13 -26.43 9.93 7.07
CA ALA A 13 -26.51 9.48 5.68
C ALA A 13 -27.96 9.33 5.19
N ARG A 14 -28.86 8.81 6.05
CA ARG A 14 -30.29 8.68 5.72
C ARG A 14 -31.01 10.02 5.62
N ARG A 15 -30.71 10.95 6.55
CA ARG A 15 -31.41 12.25 6.63
C ARG A 15 -30.89 13.26 5.62
N SER A 16 -29.59 13.29 5.38
CA SER A 16 -28.96 14.23 4.46
C SER A 16 -27.69 13.63 3.86
N PRO A 17 -27.79 12.97 2.69
CA PRO A 17 -26.64 12.44 1.99
C PRO A 17 -25.55 13.49 1.76
N ALA A 18 -25.93 14.73 1.40
CA ALA A 18 -24.99 15.82 1.20
C ALA A 18 -24.23 16.20 2.49
N ALA A 19 -24.91 16.23 3.64
CA ALA A 19 -24.25 16.50 4.93
C ALA A 19 -23.31 15.36 5.33
N PHE A 20 -23.69 14.11 5.06
CA PHE A 20 -22.82 12.95 5.27
C PHE A 20 -21.54 13.05 4.44
N PHE A 21 -21.63 13.37 3.15
CA PHE A 21 -20.44 13.48 2.29
C PHE A 21 -19.50 14.61 2.74
N ARG A 22 -20.04 15.77 3.13
CA ARG A 22 -19.23 16.86 3.72
C ARG A 22 -18.58 16.45 5.05
N ALA A 23 -19.29 15.72 5.91
CA ALA A 23 -18.72 15.23 7.17
C ALA A 23 -17.60 14.22 6.92
N ARG A 24 -17.80 13.30 5.97
CA ARG A 24 -16.80 12.32 5.54
C ARG A 24 -15.53 12.99 5.03
N GLU A 25 -15.66 13.92 4.09
CA GLU A 25 -14.52 14.65 3.51
C GLU A 25 -13.70 15.35 4.60
N ARG A 26 -14.36 16.03 5.54
CA ARG A 26 -13.69 16.67 6.68
C ARG A 26 -12.94 15.69 7.59
N VAL A 27 -13.51 14.53 7.91
CA VAL A 27 -12.86 13.54 8.78
C VAL A 27 -11.66 12.91 8.09
N ILE A 28 -11.81 12.53 6.82
CA ILE A 28 -10.73 11.94 6.03
C ILE A 28 -9.62 12.97 5.83
N GLY A 29 -9.96 14.21 5.47
CA GLY A 29 -9.00 15.32 5.31
C GLY A 29 -8.15 15.50 6.57
N ARG A 30 -8.78 15.61 7.75
CA ARG A 30 -8.03 15.70 9.02
C ARG A 30 -7.09 14.53 9.28
N MET A 31 -7.52 13.31 8.93
CA MET A 31 -6.68 12.11 9.08
C MET A 31 -5.46 12.18 8.15
N ILE A 32 -5.68 12.57 6.89
CA ILE A 32 -4.61 12.72 5.89
C ILE A 32 -3.63 13.81 6.31
N ASP A 33 -4.12 14.95 6.76
CA ASP A 33 -3.31 16.11 7.18
C ASP A 33 -2.46 15.82 8.43
N GLY A 34 -2.82 14.79 9.20
CA GLY A 34 -2.02 14.31 10.34
C GLY A 34 -0.76 13.53 9.98
N HIS A 35 -0.51 13.27 8.68
CA HIS A 35 0.66 12.51 8.21
C HIS A 35 1.74 13.42 7.62
N PRO A 36 3.03 12.98 7.57
CA PRO A 36 4.09 13.71 6.89
C PRO A 36 3.75 14.05 5.43
N PRO A 37 4.24 15.17 4.87
CA PRO A 37 3.80 15.69 3.57
C PRO A 37 3.81 14.67 2.42
N ALA A 38 4.87 13.87 2.31
CA ALA A 38 5.00 12.84 1.27
C ALA A 38 4.03 11.65 1.47
N GLN A 39 3.60 11.38 2.69
CA GLN A 39 2.58 10.37 2.97
C GLN A 39 1.19 10.95 2.75
N ALA A 40 0.93 12.18 3.23
CA ALA A 40 -0.32 12.90 3.02
C ALA A 40 -0.66 13.03 1.53
N ALA A 41 0.30 13.40 0.68
CA ALA A 41 0.11 13.46 -0.76
C ALA A 41 -0.38 12.14 -1.36
N ARG A 42 0.28 11.02 -1.03
CA ARG A 42 -0.12 9.68 -1.48
C ARG A 42 -1.50 9.26 -0.95
N LEU A 43 -1.83 9.64 0.29
CA LEU A 43 -3.16 9.37 0.84
C LEU A 43 -4.25 10.17 0.12
N ARG A 44 -3.98 11.41 -0.31
CA ARG A 44 -4.93 12.18 -1.13
C ARG A 44 -5.16 11.53 -2.48
N GLU A 45 -4.12 11.07 -3.15
CA GLU A 45 -4.23 10.34 -4.42
C GLU A 45 -5.09 9.08 -4.26
N LEU A 46 -4.86 8.29 -3.21
CA LEU A 46 -5.67 7.12 -2.91
C LEU A 46 -7.14 7.50 -2.64
N GLN A 47 -7.37 8.58 -1.90
CA GLN A 47 -8.71 9.04 -1.58
C GLN A 47 -9.48 9.48 -2.85
N VAL A 48 -8.81 10.15 -3.79
CA VAL A 48 -9.39 10.49 -5.10
C VAL A 48 -9.81 9.22 -5.84
N GLN A 49 -8.95 8.18 -5.87
CA GLN A 49 -9.29 6.90 -6.50
C GLN A 49 -10.50 6.25 -5.84
N ILE A 50 -10.57 6.23 -4.51
CA ILE A 50 -11.70 5.69 -3.75
C ILE A 50 -12.99 6.44 -4.12
N ASP A 51 -12.94 7.76 -4.20
CA ASP A 51 -14.11 8.58 -4.50
C ASP A 51 -14.58 8.40 -5.95
N SER A 52 -13.66 8.23 -6.91
CA SER A 52 -14.01 7.86 -8.30
C SER A 52 -14.71 6.50 -8.37
N VAL A 53 -14.19 5.48 -7.69
CA VAL A 53 -14.83 4.13 -7.64
C VAL A 53 -16.24 4.24 -7.06
N ARG A 54 -16.42 5.00 -5.98
CA ARG A 54 -17.73 5.19 -5.35
C ARG A 54 -18.72 5.92 -6.27
N ALA A 55 -18.28 6.92 -7.02
CA ALA A 55 -19.12 7.66 -7.95
C ALA A 55 -19.58 6.78 -9.13
N LEU A 56 -18.70 5.92 -9.64
CA LEU A 56 -18.98 5.06 -10.80
C LEU A 56 -19.75 3.78 -10.47
N ALA A 57 -19.65 3.29 -9.23
CA ALA A 57 -20.23 2.00 -8.84
C ALA A 57 -21.78 1.98 -8.84
N GLY A 58 -22.47 3.12 -8.80
CA GLY A 58 -23.93 3.20 -8.86
C GLY A 58 -24.69 2.66 -7.63
N SER A 59 -24.03 1.94 -6.72
CA SER A 59 -24.57 1.58 -5.41
C SER A 59 -23.47 1.44 -4.35
N PRO A 60 -23.77 1.64 -3.05
CA PRO A 60 -22.80 1.44 -1.96
C PRO A 60 -22.25 0.02 -1.89
N MET A 61 -23.08 -0.99 -2.16
CA MET A 61 -22.67 -2.39 -2.14
C MET A 61 -21.68 -2.69 -3.27
N LYS A 62 -21.98 -2.25 -4.50
CA LYS A 62 -21.05 -2.41 -5.63
C LYS A 62 -19.74 -1.67 -5.36
N ALA A 63 -19.79 -0.45 -4.82
CA ALA A 63 -18.58 0.28 -4.45
C ALA A 63 -17.73 -0.49 -3.44
N THR A 64 -18.36 -1.19 -2.49
CA THR A 64 -17.64 -1.99 -1.48
C THR A 64 -16.92 -3.18 -2.12
N LEU A 65 -17.57 -3.89 -3.04
CA LEU A 65 -16.96 -5.00 -3.79
C LEU A 65 -15.77 -4.52 -4.64
N GLU A 66 -15.96 -3.45 -5.42
CA GLU A 66 -14.92 -2.86 -6.27
C GLU A 66 -13.71 -2.39 -5.43
N LEU A 67 -13.96 -1.70 -4.32
CA LEU A 67 -12.89 -1.26 -3.42
C LEU A 67 -12.15 -2.43 -2.77
N THR A 68 -12.85 -3.53 -2.47
CA THR A 68 -12.24 -4.74 -1.90
C THR A 68 -11.33 -5.42 -2.92
N GLY A 69 -11.78 -5.59 -4.17
CA GLY A 69 -10.92 -6.09 -5.26
C GLY A 69 -9.69 -5.22 -5.47
N MET A 70 -9.87 -3.89 -5.44
CA MET A 70 -8.76 -2.93 -5.54
C MET A 70 -7.73 -3.06 -4.40
N ILE A 71 -8.14 -3.49 -3.20
CA ILE A 71 -7.25 -3.76 -2.06
C ILE A 71 -6.54 -5.11 -2.27
N GLU A 72 -7.26 -6.13 -2.72
CA GLU A 72 -6.72 -7.46 -3.02
C GLU A 72 -5.62 -7.37 -4.09
N ASP A 73 -5.85 -6.64 -5.18
CA ASP A 73 -4.89 -6.43 -6.26
C ASP A 73 -3.60 -5.77 -5.74
N ARG A 74 -3.73 -4.71 -4.93
CA ARG A 74 -2.57 -4.02 -4.35
C ARG A 74 -1.80 -4.93 -3.40
N LEU A 75 -2.50 -5.74 -2.60
CA LEU A 75 -1.87 -6.70 -1.70
C LEU A 75 -1.15 -7.80 -2.49
N ALA A 76 -1.74 -8.30 -3.56
CA ALA A 76 -1.12 -9.28 -4.45
C ALA A 76 0.15 -8.71 -5.10
N ALA A 77 0.10 -7.48 -5.61
CA ALA A 77 1.25 -6.77 -6.16
C ALA A 77 2.36 -6.57 -5.11
N LEU A 78 2.01 -6.17 -3.89
CA LEU A 78 2.97 -6.03 -2.79
C LEU A 78 3.64 -7.37 -2.46
N ARG A 79 2.86 -8.45 -2.35
CA ARG A 79 3.40 -9.81 -2.11
C ARG A 79 4.35 -10.23 -3.24
N ALA A 80 4.03 -9.93 -4.49
CA ALA A 80 4.90 -10.22 -5.62
C ALA A 80 6.24 -9.46 -5.54
N ARG A 81 6.20 -8.16 -5.17
CA ARG A 81 7.40 -7.34 -4.99
C ARG A 81 8.28 -7.82 -3.84
N VAL A 82 7.69 -8.19 -2.70
CA VAL A 82 8.42 -8.77 -1.57
C VAL A 82 9.12 -10.06 -1.98
N ARG A 83 8.41 -10.97 -2.68
CA ARG A 83 9.01 -12.21 -3.19
C ARG A 83 10.15 -11.94 -4.16
N ALA A 84 10.03 -10.94 -5.03
CA ALA A 84 11.10 -10.57 -5.95
C ALA A 84 12.34 -10.06 -5.20
N LEU A 85 12.15 -9.19 -4.21
CA LEU A 85 13.25 -8.70 -3.36
C LEU A 85 13.95 -9.84 -2.61
N GLN A 86 13.20 -10.80 -2.07
CA GLN A 86 13.76 -11.97 -1.40
C GLN A 86 14.60 -12.84 -2.34
N ARG A 87 14.14 -13.08 -3.57
CA ARG A 87 14.91 -13.84 -4.56
C ARG A 87 16.21 -13.12 -4.92
N ASN A 88 16.13 -11.83 -5.25
CA ASN A 88 17.30 -11.04 -5.61
C ASN A 88 18.34 -11.00 -4.47
N ALA A 89 17.89 -10.89 -3.22
CA ALA A 89 18.79 -10.93 -2.06
C ALA A 89 19.50 -12.28 -1.93
N SER A 90 18.79 -13.39 -2.11
CA SER A 90 19.39 -14.74 -2.06
C SER A 90 20.37 -14.98 -3.21
N GLU A 91 20.07 -14.50 -4.42
CA GLU A 91 20.95 -14.60 -5.58
C GLU A 91 22.24 -13.81 -5.39
N LEU A 92 22.14 -12.57 -4.87
CA LEU A 92 23.31 -11.76 -4.53
C LEU A 92 24.19 -12.43 -3.48
N GLU A 93 23.60 -13.06 -2.46
CA GLU A 93 24.36 -13.78 -1.44
C GLU A 93 25.06 -15.01 -2.02
N ALA A 94 24.39 -15.76 -2.92
CA ALA A 94 25.00 -16.90 -3.61
C ALA A 94 26.20 -16.46 -4.48
N LEU A 95 26.06 -15.37 -5.23
CA LEU A 95 27.14 -14.79 -6.03
C LEU A 95 28.30 -14.32 -5.15
N ARG A 96 28.01 -13.65 -4.03
CA ARG A 96 29.01 -13.23 -3.05
C ARG A 96 29.82 -14.41 -2.55
N LEU A 97 29.17 -15.50 -2.16
CA LEU A 97 29.83 -16.72 -1.67
C LEU A 97 30.69 -17.38 -2.75
N ASN A 98 30.22 -17.41 -4.01
CA ASN A 98 30.99 -17.97 -5.12
C ASN A 98 32.25 -17.15 -5.42
N LEU A 99 32.16 -15.81 -5.39
CA LEU A 99 33.32 -14.94 -5.56
C LEU A 99 34.35 -15.14 -4.43
N LEU A 100 33.89 -15.22 -3.18
CA LEU A 100 34.78 -15.50 -2.04
C LEU A 100 35.46 -16.87 -2.16
N LYS A 101 34.76 -17.89 -2.64
CA LYS A 101 35.36 -19.22 -2.93
C LYS A 101 36.37 -19.16 -4.07
N GLY A 102 36.06 -18.43 -5.14
CA GLY A 102 36.95 -18.26 -6.29
C GLY A 102 38.25 -17.53 -5.94
N GLN A 103 38.18 -16.49 -5.09
CA GLN A 103 39.37 -15.79 -4.57
C GLN A 103 40.24 -16.70 -3.69
N ARG A 104 39.62 -17.62 -2.94
CA ARG A 104 40.33 -18.57 -2.07
C ARG A 104 41.02 -19.72 -2.84
N ASN A 105 40.64 -19.94 -4.10
CA ASN A 105 41.21 -20.96 -4.98
C ASN A 105 42.16 -20.36 -6.03
N ALA A 106 42.47 -19.06 -5.96
CA ALA A 106 43.54 -18.49 -6.77
C ALA A 106 44.88 -19.15 -6.32
N PRO A 107 45.63 -19.79 -7.22
CA PRO A 107 46.91 -20.37 -6.85
C PRO A 107 47.83 -19.27 -6.34
N ASP A 108 48.50 -19.50 -5.20
CA ASP A 108 49.54 -18.62 -4.69
C ASP A 108 50.53 -18.35 -5.83
N GLY A 109 50.48 -17.12 -6.35
CA GLY A 109 51.35 -16.65 -7.40
C GLY A 109 52.73 -16.35 -6.83
N ASP A 110 53.43 -17.38 -6.34
CA ASP A 110 54.84 -17.29 -5.96
C ASP A 110 55.51 -18.68 -5.84
N SER A 111 55.37 -19.49 -6.90
CA SER A 111 56.12 -20.76 -7.03
C SER A 111 56.93 -20.80 -8.34
N TRP A 112 57.73 -19.76 -8.61
CA TRP A 112 58.78 -19.77 -9.64
C TRP A 112 60.01 -18.93 -9.24
N ARG A 113 60.55 -19.15 -8.04
CA ARG A 113 61.90 -18.69 -7.68
C ARG A 113 62.67 -19.78 -6.95
#